data_AF-A0A1L6TE10-F1
#
_entry.id   AF-A0A1L6TE10-F1
#
_cell.length_a   1.000
_cell.length_b   1.000
_cell.length_c   1.000
_cell.angle_alpha   90.00
_cell.angle_beta   90.00
_cell.angle_gamma   90.00
#
_symmetry.space_group_name_H-M   'P 1'
#
loop_
_entity.id
_entity.type
_entity.pdbx_description
1 polymer ?
#
loop_
_entity_poly.entity_id
_entity_poly.type
_entity_poly.pdbx_seq_one_letter_code
_entity_poly.pdbx_strand_id
1 'polypeptide(L)' 'MLNPFRQHLIDANESYFSHMRFALRQCGRLFTAACCLMLHALLPFILTHTASYLIDKINHDLEEKRSRKPQ' A
#
# COMPACT_ATOMS: atom_id res chain seq x y z
N MET A 1 -1.82 -6.10 30.30
CA MET A 1 -1.18 -5.51 29.11
C MET A 1 -1.99 -5.94 27.90
N LEU A 2 -2.49 -5.01 27.09
CA LEU A 2 -3.19 -5.35 25.85
C LEU A 2 -2.16 -5.83 24.80
N ASN A 3 -2.51 -6.87 24.06
CA ASN A 3 -1.71 -7.35 22.94
C ASN A 3 -1.56 -6.19 21.91
N PRO A 4 -0.32 -5.81 21.50
CA PRO A 4 -0.10 -4.71 20.56
C PRO A 4 -0.88 -4.84 19.24
N PHE A 5 -1.11 -6.08 18.78
CA PHE A 5 -1.96 -6.34 17.60
C PHE A 5 -3.40 -5.92 17.82
N ARG A 6 -3.92 -6.13 19.03
CA ARG A 6 -5.30 -5.77 19.40
C ARG A 6 -5.40 -4.26 19.65
N GLN A 7 -4.37 -3.66 20.25
CA GLN A 7 -4.28 -2.21 20.47
C GLN A 7 -4.32 -1.44 19.14
N HIS A 8 -3.48 -1.81 18.17
CA HIS A 8 -3.43 -1.15 16.86
C HIS A 8 -4.74 -1.26 16.06
N LEU A 9 -5.44 -2.39 16.14
CA LEU A 9 -6.76 -2.55 15.49
C LEU A 9 -7.85 -1.70 16.15
N ILE A 10 -7.81 -1.56 17.48
CA ILE A 10 -8.71 -0.70 18.24
C ILE A 10 -8.44 0.77 17.89
N ASP A 11 -7.17 1.20 17.90
CA ASP A 11 -6.76 2.57 17.57
C ASP A 11 -7.07 2.95 16.11
N ALA A 12 -7.03 1.96 15.21
CA ALA A 12 -7.42 2.15 13.80
C ALA A 12 -8.92 2.02 13.56
N ASN A 13 -9.71 1.58 14.56
CA ASN A 13 -11.13 1.21 14.42
C ASN A 13 -11.40 0.30 13.20
N GLU A 14 -10.48 -0.62 12.90
CA GLU A 14 -10.54 -1.50 11.73
C GLU A 14 -10.62 -2.97 12.16
N SER A 15 -11.41 -3.77 11.44
CA SER A 15 -11.35 -5.23 11.60
C SER A 15 -10.02 -5.77 11.08
N TYR A 16 -9.50 -6.83 11.72
CA TYR A 16 -8.24 -7.48 11.31
C TYR A 16 -8.21 -7.80 9.80
N PHE A 17 -9.30 -8.35 9.28
CA PHE A 17 -9.42 -8.69 7.86
C PHE A 17 -9.43 -7.46 6.94
N SER A 18 -10.06 -6.36 7.35
CA SER A 18 -10.01 -5.11 6.58
C SER A 18 -8.59 -4.55 6.52
N HIS A 19 -7.91 -4.51 7.67
CA HIS A 19 -6.53 -4.04 7.76
C HIS A 19 -5.57 -4.90 6.93
N MET A 20 -5.67 -6.23 7.08
CA MET A 20 -4.86 -7.20 6.35
C MET A 20 -5.09 -7.09 4.84
N ARG A 21 -6.34 -7.03 4.38
CA ARG A 21 -6.67 -6.91 2.95
C ARG A 21 -6.12 -5.61 2.37
N PHE A 22 -6.20 -4.50 3.10
CA PHE A 22 -5.61 -3.24 2.67
C PHE A 22 -4.08 -3.36 2.54
N ALA A 23 -3.40 -3.89 3.56
CA ALA A 23 -1.95 -4.05 3.56
C ALA A 23 -1.48 -4.96 2.41
N LEU A 24 -2.12 -6.12 2.22
CA LEU A 24 -1.82 -7.04 1.13
C LEU A 24 -2.05 -6.42 -0.24
N ARG A 25 -3.11 -5.60 -0.40
CA ARG A 25 -3.36 -4.87 -1.64
C ARG A 25 -2.23 -3.91 -1.99
N GLN A 26 -1.74 -3.14 -1.01
CA GLN A 26 -0.63 -2.21 -1.27
C GLN A 26 0.69 -2.95 -1.50
N CYS A 27 0.93 -4.05 -0.78
CA CYS A 27 2.08 -4.93 -0.99
C CYS A 27 2.12 -5.47 -2.44
N GLY A 28 0.99 -6.00 -2.93
CA GLY A 28 0.89 -6.49 -4.31
C GLY A 28 1.20 -5.40 -5.35
N ARG A 29 0.70 -4.17 -5.15
CA ARG A 29 0.98 -3.04 -6.04
C ARG A 29 2.45 -2.62 -6.03
N LEU A 30 3.09 -2.59 -4.86
CA LEU A 30 4.52 -2.31 -4.73
C LEU A 30 5.35 -3.37 -5.45
N PHE A 31 5.00 -4.63 -5.29
CA PHE A 31 5.64 -5.74 -5.99
C PHE A 31 5.50 -5.59 -7.51
N THR A 32 4.30 -5.26 -8.00
CA THR A 32 4.09 -4.98 -9.43
C THR A 32 4.92 -3.79 -9.91
N ALA A 33 4.97 -2.69 -9.15
CA ALA A 33 5.77 -1.51 -9.51
C ALA A 33 7.28 -1.86 -9.59
N ALA A 34 7.78 -2.67 -8.66
CA ALA A 34 9.16 -3.16 -8.69
C ALA A 34 9.43 -4.04 -9.93
N CYS A 35 8.54 -4.96 -10.26
CA CYS A 35 8.64 -5.75 -11.49
C CYS A 35 8.62 -4.86 -12.74
N CYS A 36 7.76 -3.83 -12.77
CA CYS A 36 7.70 -2.88 -13.89
C CYS A 36 9.02 -2.12 -14.05
N LEU A 37 9.62 -1.62 -12.96
CA LEU A 37 10.91 -0.94 -13.02
C LEU A 37 12.03 -1.87 -13.47
N MET A 38 12.02 -3.14 -13.04
CA MET A 38 12.99 -4.14 -13.48
C MET A 38 12.89 -4.40 -15.00
N LEU A 39 11.67 -4.55 -15.52
CA LEU A 39 11.44 -4.71 -16.96
C LEU A 39 11.81 -3.44 -17.73
N HIS A 40 11.46 -2.26 -17.22
CA HIS A 40 11.81 -0.97 -17.81
C HIS A 40 13.33 -0.74 -17.84
N ALA A 41 14.06 -1.18 -16.82
CA ALA A 41 15.52 -1.12 -16.81
C ALA A 41 16.16 -1.96 -17.93
N LEU A 42 15.53 -3.07 -18.32
CA LEU A 42 15.95 -3.89 -19.47
C LEU A 42 15.44 -3.32 -20.81
N LEU A 43 14.21 -2.81 -20.81
CA LEU A 43 13.48 -2.33 -21.99
C LEU A 43 12.92 -0.92 -21.72
N PRO A 44 13.76 0.14 -21.85
CA PRO A 44 13.44 1.50 -21.38
C PRO A 44 12.29 2.18 -22.14
N PHE A 45 11.78 1.58 -23.21
CA PHE A 45 10.67 2.10 -24.00
C PHE A 45 9.29 1.54 -23.58
N ILE A 46 9.24 0.57 -22.67
CA ILE A 46 7.99 -0.04 -22.17
C ILE A 46 7.75 0.42 -20.72
N LEU A 47 6.49 0.51 -20.27
CA LEU A 47 6.12 0.78 -18.86
C LEU A 47 6.61 2.14 -18.30
N THR A 48 6.86 3.12 -19.17
CA THR A 48 7.46 4.44 -18.85
C THR A 48 6.78 5.17 -17.69
N HIS A 49 5.45 5.06 -17.56
CA HIS A 49 4.68 5.72 -16.50
C HIS A 49 3.96 4.74 -15.57
N THR A 50 4.06 3.44 -15.82
CA THR A 50 3.29 2.43 -15.08
C THR A 50 3.71 2.37 -13.61
N ALA A 51 5.02 2.39 -13.35
CA ALA A 51 5.54 2.38 -11.98
C ALA A 51 5.13 3.66 -11.23
N SER A 52 5.30 4.84 -11.83
CA SER A 52 4.89 6.12 -11.23
C SER A 52 3.42 6.14 -10.85
N TYR A 53 2.54 5.75 -11.79
CA TYR A 53 1.09 5.69 -11.53
C TYR A 53 0.73 4.73 -10.38
N LEU A 54 1.40 3.57 -10.30
CA LEU A 54 1.20 2.63 -9.20
C LEU A 54 1.62 3.24 -7.86
N ILE A 55 2.77 3.92 -7.81
CA ILE A 55 3.28 4.57 -6.60
C ILE A 55 2.35 5.71 -6.17
N ASP A 56 1.89 6.56 -7.10
CA ASP A 56 0.96 7.65 -6.81
C ASP A 56 -0.33 7.10 -6.19
N LYS A 57 -0.87 6.02 -6.77
CA LYS A 57 -2.07 5.35 -6.26
C LYS A 57 -1.87 4.73 -4.88
N ILE A 58 -0.70 4.15 -4.62
CA ILE A 58 -0.35 3.64 -3.29
C ILE A 58 -0.27 4.80 -2.29
N ASN A 59 0.42 5.88 -2.64
CA ASN A 59 0.60 7.02 -1.76
C ASN A 59 -0.74 7.67 -1.41
N HIS A 60 -1.58 7.92 -2.42
CA HIS A 60 -2.95 8.43 -2.25
C HIS A 60 -3.74 7.56 -1.27
N ASP A 61 -3.80 6.24 -1.49
CA ASP A 61 -4.54 5.32 -0.61
C ASP A 61 -3.99 5.32 0.84
N LEU A 62 -2.68 5.45 1.02
CA LEU A 62 -2.03 5.50 2.33
C LEU A 62 -2.33 6.82 3.05
N GLU A 63 -2.31 7.95 2.34
CA GLU A 63 -2.66 9.26 2.87
C GLU A 63 -4.13 9.31 3.27
N GLU A 64 -5.05 8.82 2.43
CA GLU A 64 -6.47 8.71 2.80
C GLU A 64 -6.70 7.81 4.01
N LYS A 65 -5.90 6.74 4.18
CA LYS A 65 -5.99 5.89 5.36
C LYS A 65 -5.43 6.60 6.60
N ARG A 66 -4.37 7.38 6.44
CA ARG A 66 -3.77 8.18 7.52
C ARG A 66 -4.73 9.28 7.99
N SER A 67 -5.39 9.98 7.07
CA SER A 67 -6.35 11.05 7.40
C SER A 67 -7.62 10.54 8.07
N ARG A 68 -7.96 9.26 7.89
CA ARG A 68 -9.11 8.60 8.53
C ARG A 68 -8.85 8.14 9.97
N LYS A 69 -7.61 8.18 10.48
CA LYS A 69 -7.36 7.86 11.90
C LYS A 69 -8.04 8.92 12.78
N PRO A 70 -8.88 8.55 13.75
CA PRO A 70 -9.30 9.49 14.78
C PRO A 70 -8.05 9.99 15.52
N GLN A 71 -7.96 11.31 15.75
CA GLN A 71 -6.91 11.91 16.57
C GLN A 71 -6.94 11.35 18.00
#